data_AF-A0A1M6CYE8-F1
#
_entry.id   AF-A0A1M6CYE8-F1
#
_cell.length_a   1.000
_cell.length_b   1.000
_cell.length_c   1.000
_cell.angle_alpha   90.00
_cell.angle_beta   90.00
_cell.angle_gamma   90.00
#
_symmetry.space_group_name_H-M   'P 1'
#
loop_
_entity.id
_entity.type
_entity.pdbx_description
1 polymer ?
#
loop_
_entity_poly.entity_id
_entity_poly.type
_entity_poly.pdbx_seq_one_letter_code
_entity_poly.pdbx_strand_id
1 'polypeptide(L)' 'MMGLKRIIAVVKPDNIALRKIIEKIGMKFEKILKMDDIHYSGYDGELYYALTKDEYSANFKQ' A
#
# COMPACT_ATOMS: atom_id res chain seq x y z
N MET A 1 -15.64 6.04 -16.74
CA MET A 1 -15.16 6.11 -15.34
C MET A 1 -13.93 5.25 -15.22
N MET A 2 -12.82 5.79 -14.72
CA MET A 2 -11.58 5.02 -14.57
C MET A 2 -11.85 3.84 -13.62
N GLY A 3 -11.80 2.62 -14.13
CA GLY A 3 -12.08 1.37 -13.42
C GLY A 3 -10.97 0.99 -12.45
N LEU A 4 -10.58 1.92 -11.58
CA LEU A 4 -9.49 1.73 -10.62
C LEU A 4 -9.95 0.73 -9.55
N LYS A 5 -9.35 -0.47 -9.56
CA LYS A 5 -9.70 -1.56 -8.65
C LYS A 5 -8.95 -1.48 -7.32
N ARG A 6 -7.69 -1.03 -7.36
CA ARG A 6 -6.76 -1.10 -6.24
C ARG A 6 -5.65 -0.06 -6.37
N ILE A 7 -5.27 0.54 -5.25
CA ILE A 7 -4.11 1.44 -5.12
C ILE A 7 -3.07 0.72 -4.25
N ILE A 8 -1.80 0.81 -4.65
CA ILE A 8 -0.67 0.18 -3.98
C ILE A 8 0.35 1.27 -3.60
N ALA A 9 0.91 1.18 -2.40
CA ALA A 9 2.03 2.00 -1.96
C ALA A 9 3.17 1.10 -1.48
N VAL A 10 4.40 1.42 -1.90
CA VAL A 10 5.62 0.72 -1.50
C VAL A 10 6.48 1.70 -0.72
N VAL A 11 6.88 1.31 0.50
CA VAL A 11 7.51 2.22 1.47
C VAL A 11 8.75 1.57 2.06
N LYS A 12 9.85 2.32 2.12
CA LYS A 12 11.04 1.85 2.85
C LYS A 12 10.72 1.65 4.34
N PRO A 13 11.12 0.54 4.97
CA PRO A 13 10.76 0.22 6.35
C PRO A 13 11.30 1.23 7.37
N ASP A 14 12.41 1.92 7.07
CA ASP A 14 12.98 2.99 7.87
C ASP A 14 12.17 4.31 7.82
N ASN A 15 11.27 4.47 6.85
CA ASN A 15 10.45 5.67 6.72
C ASN A 15 9.18 5.60 7.59
N ILE A 16 9.38 5.68 8.91
CA ILE A 16 8.33 5.60 9.94
C ILE A 16 7.25 6.67 9.73
N ALA A 17 7.64 7.87 9.26
CA ALA A 17 6.71 8.97 9.02
C ALA A 17 5.71 8.65 7.90
N LEU A 18 6.20 8.17 6.74
CA LEU A 18 5.32 7.77 5.64
C LEU A 18 4.44 6.59 6.01
N ARG A 19 4.98 5.60 6.73
CA ARG A 19 4.20 4.46 7.22
C ARG A 19 2.97 4.90 8.02
N LYS A 20 3.15 5.82 8.98
CA LYS A 20 2.05 6.35 9.80
C LYS A 20 1.01 7.09 8.95
N ILE A 21 1.43 7.86 7.96
CA ILE A 21 0.52 8.59 7.06
C ILE A 21 -0.30 7.61 6.21
N ILE A 22 0.36 6.61 5.63
CA ILE A 22 -0.26 5.62 4.75
C ILE A 22 -1.27 4.74 5.51
N GLU A 23 -0.94 4.35 6.74
CA GLU A 23 -1.87 3.66 7.63
C GLU A 23 -3.05 4.57 8.02
N LYS A 24 -2.81 5.86 8.30
CA LYS A 24 -3.86 6.84 8.66
C LYS A 24 -4.87 7.09 7.54
N ILE A 25 -4.46 7.04 6.28
CA ILE A 25 -5.38 7.17 5.13
C ILE A 25 -6.13 5.86 4.82
N GLY A 26 -5.92 4.82 5.62
CA GLY A 26 -6.66 3.57 5.56
C GLY A 26 -6.04 2.48 4.68
N MET A 27 -4.84 2.69 4.13
CA MET A 27 -4.13 1.60 3.44
C MET A 27 -3.65 0.58 4.47
N LYS A 28 -3.73 -0.70 4.12
CA LYS A 28 -3.35 -1.80 5.01
C LYS A 28 -2.06 -2.41 4.55
N PHE A 29 -1.17 -2.70 5.50
CA PHE A 29 0.02 -3.49 5.24
C PHE A 29 -0.39 -4.90 4.83
N GLU A 30 0.17 -5.41 3.74
CA GLU A 30 -0.06 -6.81 3.32
C GLU A 30 1.19 -7.66 3.38
N LYS A 31 2.34 -7.16 2.91
CA LYS A 31 3.58 -7.93 2.88
C LYS A 31 4.84 -7.07 2.81
N ILE A 32 5.99 -7.70 3.03
CA ILE A 32 7.30 -7.16 2.71
C ILE A 32 7.68 -7.69 1.31
N LEU A 33 8.05 -6.80 0.40
CA LEU A 33 8.54 -7.19 -0.93
C LEU A 33 9.95 -7.75 -0.81
N LYS A 34 10.23 -8.79 -1.60
CA LYS A 34 11.58 -9.35 -1.77
C LYS A 34 11.92 -9.32 -3.25
N MET A 35 13.20 -9.23 -3.59
CA MET A 35 13.65 -9.25 -5.00
C MET A 35 13.08 -10.41 -5.83
N ASP A 36 12.80 -11.56 -5.23
CA ASP A 36 12.22 -12.73 -5.91
C ASP A 36 10.71 -12.60 -6.24
N ASP A 37 10.02 -11.54 -5.79
CA ASP A 37 8.67 -11.25 -6.24
C ASP A 37 8.72 -10.83 -7.73
N ILE A 38 8.45 -11.79 -8.61
CA ILE A 38 8.54 -11.84 -10.10
C ILE A 38 8.03 -10.59 -10.86
N HIS A 39 7.33 -9.67 -10.21
CA HIS A 39 6.76 -8.45 -10.80
C HIS A 39 7.36 -7.14 -10.27
N TYR A 40 8.31 -7.19 -9.33
CA TYR A 40 8.86 -6.02 -8.64
C TYR A 40 10.39 -5.99 -8.74
N SER A 41 10.90 -5.86 -9.98
CA SER A 41 12.34 -5.62 -10.19
C SER A 41 12.71 -4.22 -9.65
N GLY A 42 13.36 -4.16 -8.49
CA GLY A 42 13.87 -2.91 -7.90
C GLY A 42 13.43 -2.63 -6.47
N TYR A 43 12.64 -3.52 -5.85
CA TYR A 43 12.25 -3.43 -4.45
C TYR A 43 12.81 -4.65 -3.69
N ASP A 44 13.51 -4.40 -2.59
CA ASP A 44 13.98 -5.39 -1.64
C ASP A 44 13.80 -4.90 -0.20
N GLY A 45 12.91 -5.56 0.54
CA GLY A 45 12.63 -5.24 1.93
C GLY A 45 11.62 -4.12 2.15
N GLU A 46 11.05 -3.51 1.10
CA GLU A 46 10.01 -2.49 1.26
C GLU A 46 8.66 -3.05 1.71
N LEU A 47 7.95 -2.24 2.48
CA LEU A 47 6.60 -2.50 2.96
C LEU A 47 5.58 -2.23 1.86
N TYR A 48 4.73 -3.21 1.59
CA TYR A 48 3.65 -3.15 0.63
C TYR A 48 2.33 -2.87 1.33
N TYR A 49 1.66 -1.80 0.91
CA TYR A 49 0.35 -1.39 1.38
C TYR A 49 -0.67 -1.38 0.24
N ALA A 50 -1.91 -1.74 0.53
CA ALA A 50 -2.99 -1.70 -0.44
C ALA A 50 -4.27 -1.08 0.10
N LEU A 51 -5.05 -0.50 -0.82
CA LEU A 51 -6.40 -0.01 -0.58
C LEU A 51 -7.27 -0.26 -1.81
N THR A 52 -8.40 -0.93 -1.61
CA THR A 52 -9.39 -1.15 -2.66
C THR A 52 -10.41 -0.01 -2.72
N LYS A 53 -11.13 0.09 -3.84
CA LYS A 53 -12.19 1.10 -4.01
C LYS A 53 -13.29 0.97 -2.95
N ASP A 54 -13.67 -0.25 -2.61
CA ASP A 54 -14.71 -0.53 -1.61
C ASP A 54 -14.24 -0.12 -0.21
N GLU A 55 -13.00 -0.44 0.16
CA GLU A 55 -12.40 -0.01 1.43
C GLU A 55 -12.27 1.51 1.53
N TYR A 56 -11.85 2.17 0.46
CA TYR A 56 -11.84 3.64 0.40
C TYR A 56 -13.26 4.20 0.61
N SER A 57 -14.25 3.67 -0.10
CA SER A 57 -15.63 4.15 -0.01
C SER A 57 -16.26 3.92 1.37
N ALA A 58 -15.87 2.86 2.07
CA ALA A 58 -16.31 2.58 3.44
C ALA A 58 -15.68 3.55 4.45
N ASN A 59 -14.40 3.89 4.29
CA ASN A 59 -13.68 4.76 5.22
C ASN A 59 -14.16 6.23 5.18
N PHE A 60 -14.70 6.69 4.05
CA PHE A 60 -15.17 8.08 3.87
C PHE A 60 -16.67 8.28 4.15
N LYS A 61 -17.42 7.22 4.48
CA LYS A 61 -18.85 7.30 4.85
C LYS A 61 -19.11 7.47 6.35
N GLN A 62 -18.08 7.78 7.14
CA GLN A 62 -18.21 8.10 8.57
C GLN A 62 -18.43 9.60 8.80
#